data_AF-A0A292RET4-F1
#
_entry.id   AF-A0A292RET4-F1
#
_cell.length_a   1.000
_cell.length_b   1.000
_cell.length_c   1.000
_cell.angle_alpha   90.00
_cell.angle_beta   90.00
_cell.angle_gamma   90.00
#
_symmetry.space_group_name_H-M   'P 1'
#
loop_
_entity.id
_entity.type
_entity.pdbx_description
1 polymer ?
#
loop_
_entity_poly.entity_id
_entity_poly.type
_entity_poly.pdbx_seq_one_letter_code
_entity_poly.pdbx_strand_id
1 'polypeptide(L)'
;MFSIAYYSCYIIYRLYNKENIMLHRVKGFTLAEVLITLGIIGIVSALTLPTLMSNCRKYVIETQLKEFYSIMNQALKRAEYDYDDMDGWTWPHKTKVDITDGNQTVEANNSDYEWFQKYL
;
A
#
# COMPACT_ATOMS: atom_id res chain seq x y z
N MET A 1 -9.25 -9.24 77.24
CA MET A 1 -8.20 -10.01 76.52
C MET A 1 -8.33 -9.90 74.99
N PHE A 2 -9.53 -10.05 74.40
CA PHE A 2 -9.75 -9.93 72.95
C PHE A 2 -9.41 -8.56 72.33
N SER A 3 -9.61 -7.44 73.03
CA SER A 3 -9.37 -6.10 72.48
C SER A 3 -7.89 -5.78 72.18
N ILE A 4 -6.96 -6.41 72.91
CA ILE A 4 -5.51 -6.17 72.75
C ILE A 4 -4.98 -6.83 71.48
N ALA A 5 -5.51 -8.01 71.13
CA ALA A 5 -5.16 -8.72 69.90
C ALA A 5 -5.64 -7.96 68.65
N TYR A 6 -6.84 -7.36 68.68
CA TYR A 6 -7.34 -6.53 67.57
C TYR A 6 -6.51 -5.25 67.39
N TYR A 7 -6.13 -4.57 68.47
CA TYR A 7 -5.27 -3.39 68.39
C TYR A 7 -3.86 -3.72 67.89
N SER A 8 -3.28 -4.83 68.36
CA SER A 8 -1.97 -5.29 67.89
C SER A 8 -2.01 -5.68 66.41
N CYS A 9 -3.05 -6.41 65.98
CA CYS A 9 -3.26 -6.77 64.58
C CYS A 9 -3.52 -5.55 63.69
N TYR A 10 -4.28 -4.56 64.16
CA TYR A 10 -4.54 -3.32 63.42
C TYR A 10 -3.27 -2.47 63.26
N ILE A 11 -2.44 -2.37 64.29
CA ILE A 11 -1.15 -1.68 64.22
C ILE A 11 -0.20 -2.40 63.26
N ILE A 12 -0.14 -3.73 63.29
CA ILE A 12 0.67 -4.52 62.35
C ILE A 12 0.16 -4.35 60.91
N TYR A 13 -1.15 -4.38 60.67
CA TYR A 13 -1.73 -4.16 59.34
C TYR A 13 -1.48 -2.73 58.83
N ARG A 14 -1.56 -1.73 59.73
CA ARG A 14 -1.26 -0.33 59.42
C ARG A 14 0.23 -0.08 59.14
N LEU A 15 1.11 -0.84 59.78
CA LEU A 15 2.56 -0.77 59.54
C LEU A 15 2.96 -1.51 58.26
N TYR A 16 2.35 -2.66 57.97
CA TYR A 16 2.56 -3.40 56.72
C TYR A 16 2.15 -2.58 55.48
N ASN A 17 1.15 -1.72 55.59
CA ASN A 17 0.67 -0.89 54.47
C ASN A 17 1.43 0.43 54.28
N LYS A 18 2.44 0.75 55.11
CA LYS A 18 3.12 2.05 55.07
C LYS A 18 4.41 2.09 54.23
N GLU A 19 4.89 0.94 53.74
CA GLU A 19 6.19 0.83 53.07
C GLU A 19 6.16 0.93 51.53
N ASN A 20 5.01 1.13 50.89
CA ASN A 20 4.90 1.16 49.41
C ASN A 20 4.51 2.53 48.82
N ILE A 21 4.99 3.62 49.41
CA ILE A 21 4.87 4.96 48.79
C ILE A 21 6.28 5.55 48.63
N MET A 22 7.15 4.79 47.99
CA MET A 22 8.34 5.34 47.34
C MET A 22 7.86 6.10 46.10
N LEU A 23 7.82 7.43 46.18
CA LEU A 23 7.55 8.32 45.06
C LEU A 23 8.61 8.11 43.97
N HIS A 24 8.33 7.19 43.04
CA HIS A 24 9.10 7.03 41.82
C HIS A 24 8.83 8.26 40.94
N ARG A 25 9.68 9.29 41.08
CA ARG A 25 9.60 10.49 40.24
C ARG A 25 9.93 10.09 38.80
N VAL A 26 8.89 9.84 38.00
CA VAL A 26 9.04 9.57 36.57
C VAL A 26 9.54 10.87 35.94
N LYS A 27 10.81 10.89 35.54
CA LYS A 27 11.38 11.99 34.74
C LYS A 27 10.85 11.82 33.31
N GLY A 28 9.77 12.51 32.98
CA GLY A 28 9.26 12.60 31.61
C GLY A 28 10.02 13.66 30.81
N PHE A 29 10.02 13.52 29.48
CA PHE A 29 10.55 14.54 28.57
C PHE A 29 9.77 15.85 28.73
N THR A 30 10.48 16.97 28.69
CA THR A 30 9.81 18.28 28.70
C THR A 30 9.09 18.51 27.38
N LEU A 31 8.03 19.32 27.38
CA LEU A 31 7.31 19.66 26.14
C LEU A 31 8.25 20.27 25.10
N ALA A 32 9.20 21.11 25.52
CA ALA A 32 10.17 21.74 24.64
C ALA A 32 11.11 20.73 23.96
N GLU A 33 11.54 19.70 24.69
CA GLU A 33 12.44 18.66 24.19
C GLU A 33 11.78 17.80 23.11
N VAL A 34 10.53 17.39 23.33
CA VAL A 34 9.75 16.67 22.32
C VAL A 34 9.43 17.56 21.11
N LEU A 35 9.16 18.84 21.32
CA LEU A 35 8.76 19.74 20.23
C LEU A 35 9.92 20.08 19.28
N ILE A 36 11.13 20.25 19.80
CA ILE A 36 12.33 20.46 18.97
C ILE A 36 12.68 19.18 18.20
N THR A 37 12.60 18.01 18.83
CA THR A 37 12.89 16.74 18.16
C THR A 37 11.89 16.42 17.05
N LEU A 38 10.59 16.59 17.32
CA LEU A 38 9.55 16.46 16.30
C LEU A 38 9.74 17.48 15.15
N GLY A 39 10.18 18.70 15.45
CA GLY A 39 10.50 19.71 14.44
C GLY A 39 11.65 19.30 13.52
N ILE A 40 12.75 18.79 14.08
CA ILE A 40 13.92 18.36 13.31
C ILE A 40 13.59 17.15 12.43
N ILE A 41 12.97 16.10 13.00
CA ILE A 41 12.62 14.90 12.21
C ILE A 41 11.58 15.21 11.13
N GLY A 42 10.69 16.19 11.37
CA GLY A 42 9.70 16.64 10.39
C GLY A 42 10.34 17.25 9.16
N ILE A 43 11.32 18.15 9.34
CA ILE A 43 12.06 18.78 8.23
C ILE A 43 12.87 17.73 7.46
N VAL A 44 13.61 16.88 8.18
CA VAL A 44 14.45 15.85 7.54
C VAL A 44 13.60 14.86 6.75
N SER A 45 12.46 14.44 7.30
CA SER A 45 11.54 13.52 6.62
C SER A 45 10.90 14.15 5.39
N ALA A 46 10.56 15.44 5.44
CA ALA A 46 10.01 16.16 4.29
C ALA A 46 10.97 16.21 3.10
N LEU A 47 12.29 16.23 3.35
CA LEU A 47 13.31 16.18 2.30
C LEU A 47 13.63 14.75 1.83
N THR A 48 13.58 13.77 2.74
CA THR A 48 14.06 12.41 2.48
C THR A 48 12.99 11.48 1.90
N LEU A 49 11.76 11.52 2.45
CA LEU A 49 10.67 10.64 2.04
C LEU A 49 10.27 10.77 0.56
N PRO A 50 10.13 11.96 -0.04
CA PRO A 50 9.74 12.06 -1.45
C PRO A 50 10.81 11.45 -2.38
N THR A 51 12.09 11.66 -2.06
CA THR A 51 13.22 11.12 -2.84
C THR A 51 13.25 9.60 -2.81
N LEU A 52 13.09 9.01 -1.62
CA LEU A 52 13.02 7.56 -1.46
C LEU A 52 11.83 6.96 -2.23
N MET A 53 10.65 7.58 -2.11
CA MET A 53 9.44 7.11 -2.80
C MET A 53 9.56 7.17 -4.33
N SER A 54 10.19 8.22 -4.85
CA SER A 54 10.48 8.35 -6.29
C SER A 54 11.37 7.21 -6.79
N ASN A 55 12.43 6.87 -6.05
CA ASN A 55 13.34 5.80 -6.42
C ASN A 55 12.68 4.42 -6.35
N CYS A 56 11.89 4.15 -5.30
CA CYS A 56 11.11 2.91 -5.21
C CYS A 56 10.10 2.78 -6.34
N ARG A 57 9.43 3.88 -6.73
CA ARG A 57 8.46 3.87 -7.83
C ARG A 57 9.11 3.47 -9.16
N LYS A 58 10.33 3.93 -9.45
CA LYS A 58 11.06 3.53 -10.66
C LYS A 58 11.31 2.02 -10.69
N TYR A 59 11.82 1.47 -9.61
CA TYR A 59 12.06 0.03 -9.48
C TYR A 59 10.77 -0.79 -9.63
N VAL A 60 9.68 -0.32 -9.01
CA VAL A 60 8.37 -0.97 -9.11
C VAL A 60 7.82 -0.90 -10.55
N ILE A 61 8.01 0.20 -11.27
CA ILE A 61 7.61 0.31 -12.69
C ILE A 61 8.45 -0.61 -13.57
N GLU A 62 9.78 -0.63 -13.39
CA GLU A 62 10.68 -1.50 -14.15
C GLU A 62 10.35 -2.99 -13.93
N THR A 63 10.06 -3.36 -12.68
CA THR A 63 9.69 -4.73 -12.32
C THR A 63 8.34 -5.13 -12.93
N GLN A 64 7.32 -4.27 -12.80
CA GLN A 64 6.01 -4.51 -13.42
C GLN A 64 6.09 -4.60 -14.94
N LEU A 65 6.91 -3.75 -15.58
CA LEU A 65 7.08 -3.78 -17.03
C LEU A 65 7.76 -5.07 -17.49
N LYS A 66 8.78 -5.53 -16.75
CA LYS A 66 9.46 -6.80 -17.01
C LYS A 66 8.52 -8.00 -16.83
N GLU A 67 7.70 -7.98 -15.79
CA GLU A 67 6.68 -8.99 -15.53
C GLU A 67 5.63 -9.02 -16.64
N PHE A 68 5.07 -7.86 -17.01
CA PHE A 68 4.14 -7.73 -18.12
C PHE A 68 4.71 -8.28 -19.43
N TYR A 69 5.95 -7.90 -19.78
CA TYR A 69 6.61 -8.41 -20.98
C TYR A 69 6.79 -9.94 -20.93
N SER A 70 7.14 -10.49 -19.77
CA SER A 70 7.28 -11.94 -19.59
C SER A 70 5.95 -12.67 -19.76
N ILE A 71 4.86 -12.14 -19.17
CA ILE A 71 3.52 -12.73 -19.28
C ILE A 71 3.03 -12.63 -20.72
N MET A 72 3.17 -11.47 -21.36
CA MET A 72 2.78 -11.26 -22.76
C MET A 72 3.55 -12.17 -23.72
N ASN A 73 4.85 -12.36 -23.51
CA ASN A 73 5.65 -13.29 -24.33
C ASN A 73 5.20 -14.75 -24.15
N GLN A 74 4.77 -15.15 -22.95
CA GLN A 74 4.22 -16.48 -22.71
C GLN A 74 2.83 -16.65 -23.34
N ALA A 75 1.97 -15.62 -23.24
CA ALA A 75 0.67 -15.59 -23.89
C ALA A 75 0.82 -15.68 -25.41
N LEU A 76 1.73 -14.90 -25.98
CA LEU A 76 2.01 -14.91 -27.42
C LEU A 76 2.49 -16.28 -27.90
N LYS A 77 3.46 -16.89 -27.20
CA LYS A 77 3.94 -18.25 -27.54
C LYS A 77 2.85 -19.31 -27.43
N ARG A 78 1.91 -19.15 -26.49
CA ARG A 78 0.75 -20.04 -26.38
C ARG A 78 -0.22 -19.80 -27.53
N ALA A 79 -0.47 -18.55 -27.90
CA ALA A 79 -1.33 -18.20 -29.02
C ALA A 79 -0.78 -18.71 -30.36
N GLU A 80 0.53 -18.62 -30.58
CA GLU A 80 1.22 -19.18 -31.74
C GLU A 80 1.08 -20.72 -31.80
N TYR A 81 1.13 -21.39 -30.65
CA TYR A 81 0.88 -22.84 -30.58
C TYR A 81 -0.58 -23.22 -30.90
N ASP A 82 -1.55 -22.43 -30.45
CA ASP A 82 -2.99 -22.73 -30.58
C ASP A 82 -3.60 -22.26 -31.92
N TYR A 83 -3.08 -21.19 -32.52
CA TYR A 83 -3.67 -20.48 -33.67
C TYR A 83 -2.76 -20.37 -34.90
N ASP A 84 -1.63 -21.09 -34.92
CA ASP A 84 -0.58 -21.02 -35.97
C ASP A 84 0.21 -19.70 -35.90
N ASP A 85 1.27 -19.57 -36.70
CA ASP A 85 2.11 -18.37 -36.77
C ASP A 85 1.24 -17.09 -36.96
N MET A 86 1.71 -15.91 -36.51
CA MET A 86 0.94 -14.64 -36.49
C MET A 86 0.27 -14.28 -37.83
N ASP A 87 0.78 -14.80 -38.94
CA ASP A 87 0.28 -14.72 -40.30
C ASP A 87 -1.08 -15.41 -40.51
N GLY A 88 -1.48 -16.34 -39.63
CA GLY A 88 -2.81 -16.96 -39.61
C GLY A 88 -3.90 -16.14 -38.91
N TRP A 89 -3.55 -15.02 -38.26
CA TRP A 89 -4.48 -14.29 -37.39
C TRP A 89 -5.44 -13.40 -38.18
N THR A 90 -6.72 -13.42 -37.77
CA THR A 90 -7.77 -12.59 -38.39
C THR A 90 -7.78 -11.18 -37.81
N TRP A 91 -7.16 -10.20 -38.46
CA TRP A 91 -7.07 -8.83 -37.94
C TRP A 91 -8.45 -8.14 -37.75
N PRO A 92 -8.58 -7.26 -36.75
CA PRO A 92 -9.82 -6.54 -36.52
C PRO A 92 -10.08 -5.53 -37.65
N HIS A 93 -11.35 -5.33 -37.96
CA HIS A 93 -11.77 -4.41 -39.02
C HIS A 93 -12.03 -3.03 -38.43
N LYS A 94 -11.65 -1.97 -39.15
CA LYS A 94 -11.82 -0.59 -38.68
C LYS A 94 -13.31 -0.25 -38.53
N THR A 95 -13.63 0.56 -37.51
CA THR A 95 -14.96 1.15 -37.31
C THR A 95 -15.38 1.91 -38.56
N LYS A 96 -16.58 1.62 -39.08
CA LYS A 96 -17.13 2.34 -40.21
C LYS A 96 -17.68 3.67 -39.73
N VAL A 97 -17.17 4.75 -40.32
CA VAL A 97 -17.65 6.11 -40.06
C VAL A 97 -18.22 6.61 -41.37
N ASP A 98 -19.55 6.63 -41.44
CA ASP A 98 -20.26 7.17 -42.59
C ASP A 98 -20.61 8.62 -42.31
N ILE A 99 -20.17 9.52 -43.19
CA ILE A 99 -20.48 10.95 -43.11
C ILE A 99 -21.46 11.25 -44.25
N THR A 100 -22.74 11.41 -43.91
CA THR A 100 -23.78 11.79 -44.87
C THR A 100 -24.39 13.12 -44.41
N ASP A 101 -24.44 14.10 -45.32
CA ASP A 101 -25.05 15.42 -45.08
C ASP A 101 -24.63 16.11 -43.77
N GLY A 102 -23.33 16.15 -43.49
CA GLY A 102 -22.77 16.86 -42.33
C GLY A 102 -23.02 16.20 -40.97
N ASN A 103 -23.65 15.03 -40.95
CA ASN A 103 -23.90 14.19 -39.79
C ASN A 103 -22.95 12.98 -39.81
N GLN A 104 -22.26 12.74 -38.69
CA GLN A 104 -21.42 11.54 -38.48
C GLN A 104 -22.27 10.45 -37.81
N THR A 105 -22.52 9.36 -38.54
CA THR A 105 -23.04 8.13 -37.94
C THR A 105 -21.88 7.16 -37.76
N VAL A 106 -21.63 6.76 -36.52
CA VAL A 106 -20.59 5.78 -36.16
C VAL A 106 -21.28 4.45 -35.89
N GLU A 107 -20.98 3.44 -36.70
CA GLU A 107 -21.39 2.06 -36.41
C GLU A 107 -20.37 1.48 -35.43
N ALA A 108 -20.72 1.42 -34.14
CA ALA A 108 -19.84 0.91 -33.10
C ALA A 108 -19.48 -0.55 -33.43
N ASN A 109 -18.21 -0.81 -33.71
CA ASN A 109 -17.71 -2.14 -33.93
C ASN A 109 -16.78 -2.55 -32.79
N ASN A 110 -16.80 -3.85 -32.60
CA ASN A 110 -16.42 -4.53 -31.39
C ASN A 110 -15.26 -5.51 -31.66
N SER A 111 -14.82 -5.55 -32.92
CA SER A 111 -13.80 -6.45 -33.44
C SER A 111 -12.46 -6.33 -32.71
N ASP A 112 -12.11 -5.13 -32.25
CA ASP A 112 -10.82 -4.89 -31.60
C ASP A 112 -10.72 -5.67 -30.28
N TYR A 113 -11.80 -5.71 -29.49
CA TYR A 113 -11.81 -6.47 -28.25
C TYR A 113 -12.01 -7.97 -28.50
N GLU A 114 -12.79 -8.38 -29.50
CA GLU A 114 -13.01 -9.78 -29.83
C GLU A 114 -11.72 -10.43 -30.33
N TRP A 115 -10.98 -9.70 -31.16
CA TRP A 115 -9.65 -10.09 -31.60
C TRP A 115 -8.70 -10.26 -30.42
N PHE A 116 -8.68 -9.28 -29.51
CA PHE A 116 -7.81 -9.35 -28.32
C PHE A 116 -8.13 -10.59 -27.49
N GLN A 117 -9.39 -10.80 -27.11
CA GLN A 117 -9.80 -11.97 -26.31
C GLN A 117 -9.56 -13.32 -26.99
N LYS A 118 -9.50 -13.36 -28.32
CA LYS A 118 -9.30 -14.60 -29.07
C LYS A 118 -7.82 -15.01 -29.12
N TYR A 119 -6.91 -14.05 -29.27
CA TYR A 119 -5.48 -14.34 -29.51
C TYR A 119 -4.54 -13.90 -28.37
N LEU A 120 -5.00 -13.10 -27.39
CA LEU A 120 -4.22 -12.57 -26.26
C LEU A 120 -4.94 -12.70 -24.92
#